data_AF-A0A1Q9ADS4-F1
#
_entry.id   AF-A0A1Q9ADS4-F1
#
_cell.length_a   1.000
_cell.length_b   1.000
_cell.length_c   1.000
_cell.angle_alpha   90.00
_cell.angle_beta   90.00
_cell.angle_gamma   90.00
#
_symmetry.space_group_name_H-M   'P 1'
#
loop_
_entity.id
_entity.type
_entity.pdbx_description
1 polymer ?
#
loop_
_entity_poly.entity_id
_entity_poly.type
_entity_poly.pdbx_seq_one_letter_code
_entity_poly.pdbx_strand_id
1 'polypeptide(L)'
;MTTGLDTPVLSRREWLLSDRPASRLQAQLGRAYMVWLRFSANRLALAGLGIILMLIVVALFADVLAPHNPVQGDLRNARLLPPGTGSYLLGTDDQGRDILSRLIHGSRLTLAVVVLVAIIAAPLGLLVGTVSGYAGGWVDAVLMRITDIFLAFPKLVLALAFVAALGPGIENAILAIALTSWPPYARMARAETLGVRHSDYIAAVRLMGASPFRIVLRHVMPMCLSSLIVRVTLDMAGIILTAAGLGFLGLGAQPPLPEWGAMIASGRRFILDQWWVATMPGIAILIVSLGFNLLGDGLRDALDPREAGQ
;
A
#
# COMPACT_ATOMS: atom_id res chain seq x y z
N MET A 1 -24.92 14.83 56.02
CA MET A 1 -25.68 14.29 54.87
C MET A 1 -24.75 14.37 53.67
N THR A 2 -24.23 13.23 53.23
CA THR A 2 -23.26 13.10 52.15
C THR A 2 -23.96 13.35 50.81
N THR A 3 -23.63 14.44 50.13
CA THR A 3 -24.01 14.70 48.74
C THR A 3 -23.26 13.73 47.84
N GLY A 4 -23.93 12.65 47.43
CA GLY A 4 -23.45 11.76 46.38
C GLY A 4 -23.31 12.57 45.09
N LEU A 5 -22.08 12.69 44.60
CA LEU A 5 -21.83 13.18 43.25
C LEU A 5 -22.23 12.05 42.30
N ASP A 6 -23.45 12.12 41.78
CA ASP A 6 -23.86 11.35 40.61
C ASP A 6 -22.97 11.78 39.44
N THR A 7 -21.88 11.05 39.21
CA THR A 7 -21.10 11.20 37.98
C THR A 7 -22.02 10.81 36.83
N PRO A 8 -22.37 11.72 35.92
CA PRO A 8 -23.21 11.36 34.78
C PRO A 8 -22.51 10.26 34.00
N VAL A 9 -23.25 9.20 33.68
CA VAL A 9 -22.75 8.10 32.84
C VAL A 9 -22.55 8.68 31.43
N LEU A 10 -21.33 9.14 31.15
CA LEU A 10 -20.97 9.67 29.84
C LEU A 10 -21.27 8.65 28.75
N SER A 11 -21.93 9.08 27.68
CA SER A 11 -22.10 8.24 26.50
C SER A 11 -20.73 7.88 25.92
N ARG A 12 -20.58 6.70 25.29
CA ARG A 12 -19.31 6.28 24.67
C ARG A 12 -18.76 7.33 23.70
N ARG A 13 -19.65 8.07 23.03
CA ARG A 13 -19.28 9.16 22.13
C ARG A 13 -18.75 10.38 22.89
N GLU A 14 -19.38 10.75 24.00
CA GLU A 14 -18.95 11.87 24.86
C GLU A 14 -17.62 11.56 25.55
N TRP A 15 -17.41 10.28 25.93
CA TRP A 15 -16.14 9.82 26.47
C TRP A 15 -15.00 9.90 25.43
N LEU A 16 -15.27 9.57 24.16
CA LEU A 16 -14.27 9.65 23.08
C LEU A 16 -14.00 11.08 22.61
N LEU A 17 -15.00 11.97 22.67
CA LEU A 17 -14.89 13.36 22.23
C LEU A 17 -14.61 14.35 23.38
N SER A 18 -14.15 13.86 24.54
CA SER A 18 -13.87 14.73 25.68
C SER A 18 -12.68 15.65 25.43
N ASP A 19 -12.82 16.95 25.68
CA ASP A 19 -11.74 17.94 25.57
C ASP A 19 -10.62 17.72 26.61
N ARG A 20 -10.88 16.90 27.63
CA ARG A 20 -9.95 16.57 28.73
C ARG A 20 -9.86 15.06 28.92
N PRO A 21 -9.12 14.34 28.06
CA PRO A 21 -8.99 12.89 28.18
C PRO A 21 -8.30 12.54 29.51
N ALA A 22 -8.90 11.65 30.29
CA ALA A 22 -8.41 11.22 31.59
C ALA A 22 -7.24 10.22 31.49
N SER A 23 -7.02 9.61 30.32
CA SER A 23 -5.93 8.65 30.09
C SER A 23 -5.31 8.81 28.69
N ARG A 24 -4.07 8.32 28.52
CA ARG A 24 -3.40 8.27 27.21
C ARG A 24 -4.16 7.42 26.20
N LEU A 25 -4.77 6.32 26.65
CA LEU A 25 -5.58 5.44 25.81
C LEU A 25 -6.86 6.14 25.33
N GLN A 26 -7.55 6.85 26.22
CA GLN A 26 -8.72 7.66 25.84
C GLN A 26 -8.36 8.73 24.80
N ALA A 27 -7.23 9.43 24.99
CA ALA A 27 -6.75 10.41 24.02
C ALA A 27 -6.42 9.80 22.65
N GLN A 28 -5.84 8.60 22.62
CA GLN A 28 -5.55 7.87 21.38
C GLN A 28 -6.82 7.40 20.68
N LEU A 29 -7.76 6.81 21.43
CA LEU A 29 -9.05 6.34 20.91
C LEU A 29 -9.92 7.50 20.41
N GLY A 30 -9.95 8.62 21.12
CA GLY A 30 -10.66 9.83 20.71
C GLY A 30 -10.12 10.40 19.40
N ARG A 31 -8.79 10.50 19.25
CA ARG A 31 -8.17 10.90 17.97
C ARG A 31 -8.49 9.93 16.84
N ALA A 32 -8.36 8.62 17.08
CA ALA A 32 -8.71 7.61 16.07
C ALA A 32 -10.18 7.68 15.67
N TYR A 33 -11.08 7.94 16.63
CA TYR A 33 -12.50 8.12 16.36
C TYR A 33 -12.79 9.37 15.54
N MET A 34 -12.13 10.51 15.81
CA MET A 34 -12.27 11.71 14.99
C MET A 34 -11.77 11.50 13.55
N VAL A 35 -10.62 10.83 13.38
CA VAL A 35 -10.11 10.45 12.06
C VAL A 35 -11.12 9.55 11.34
N TRP A 36 -11.67 8.55 12.04
CA TRP A 36 -12.71 7.68 11.47
C TRP A 36 -13.98 8.43 11.07
N LEU A 37 -14.44 9.38 11.88
CA LEU A 37 -15.62 10.21 11.55
C LEU A 37 -15.39 11.03 10.27
N ARG A 38 -14.21 11.64 10.11
CA ARG A 38 -13.85 12.37 8.89
C ARG A 38 -13.74 11.43 7.68
N PHE A 39 -13.05 10.31 7.87
CA PHE A 39 -12.89 9.29 6.84
C PHE A 39 -14.24 8.75 6.35
N SER A 40 -15.15 8.42 7.28
CA SER A 40 -16.47 7.86 6.97
C SER A 40 -17.45 8.89 6.40
N ALA A 41 -17.19 10.20 6.55
CA ALA A 41 -17.93 11.23 5.84
C ALA A 41 -17.65 11.21 4.33
N ASN A 42 -16.46 10.78 3.91
CA ASN A 42 -16.08 10.66 2.51
C ASN A 42 -16.57 9.32 1.92
N ARG A 43 -17.64 9.37 1.11
CA ARG A 43 -18.23 8.17 0.47
C ARG A 43 -17.25 7.46 -0.47
N LEU A 44 -16.36 8.20 -1.13
CA LEU A 44 -15.35 7.62 -2.02
C LEU A 44 -14.30 6.87 -1.22
N ALA A 45 -13.90 7.41 -0.05
CA ALA A 45 -13.01 6.73 0.88
C ALA A 45 -13.59 5.40 1.37
N LEU A 46 -14.88 5.37 1.71
CA LEU A 46 -15.58 4.15 2.09
C LEU A 46 -15.68 3.14 0.94
N ALA A 47 -15.89 3.61 -0.29
CA ALA A 47 -15.86 2.74 -1.47
C ALA A 47 -14.48 2.11 -1.67
N GLY A 48 -13.41 2.91 -1.55
CA GLY A 48 -12.03 2.43 -1.60
C GLY A 48 -11.74 1.39 -0.52
N LEU A 49 -12.12 1.69 0.73
CA LEU A 49 -12.01 0.74 1.85
C LEU A 49 -12.77 -0.56 1.56
N GLY A 50 -13.99 -0.47 1.02
CA GLY A 50 -14.80 -1.63 0.64
C GLY A 50 -14.11 -2.51 -0.41
N ILE A 51 -13.51 -1.91 -1.44
CA ILE A 51 -12.75 -2.64 -2.47
C ILE A 51 -11.56 -3.38 -1.85
N ILE A 52 -10.79 -2.73 -0.99
CA ILE A 52 -9.61 -3.35 -0.36
C ILE A 52 -10.02 -4.45 0.61
N LEU A 53 -11.07 -4.25 1.41
CA LEU A 53 -11.61 -5.30 2.28
C LEU A 53 -12.12 -6.49 1.49
N MET A 54 -12.83 -6.25 0.38
CA MET A 54 -13.27 -7.30 -0.52
C MET A 54 -12.08 -8.08 -1.10
N LEU A 55 -11.03 -7.39 -1.54
CA LEU A 55 -9.80 -8.02 -2.03
C LEU A 55 -9.14 -8.91 -0.97
N ILE A 56 -9.05 -8.42 0.28
CA ILE A 56 -8.50 -9.19 1.41
C ILE A 56 -9.35 -10.43 1.67
N VAL A 57 -10.68 -10.30 1.69
CA VAL A 57 -11.59 -11.45 1.86
C VAL A 57 -11.41 -12.46 0.72
N VAL A 58 -11.39 -12.01 -0.52
CA VAL A 58 -11.16 -12.87 -1.69
C VAL A 58 -9.82 -13.61 -1.59
N ALA A 59 -8.76 -12.91 -1.17
CA ALA A 59 -7.44 -13.50 -1.01
C ALA A 59 -7.39 -14.50 0.13
N LEU A 60 -7.96 -14.20 1.29
CA LEU A 60 -7.96 -15.10 2.44
C LEU A 60 -8.74 -16.39 2.13
N PHE A 61 -9.93 -16.25 1.56
CA PHE A 61 -10.82 -17.36 1.24
C PHE A 61 -10.62 -17.92 -0.18
N ALA A 62 -9.47 -17.66 -0.83
CA ALA A 62 -9.25 -18.04 -2.22
C ALA A 62 -9.42 -19.54 -2.48
N ASP A 63 -8.96 -20.40 -1.56
CA ASP A 63 -9.07 -21.86 -1.71
C ASP A 63 -10.53 -22.36 -1.65
N VAL A 64 -11.43 -21.58 -1.06
CA VAL A 64 -12.87 -21.89 -0.92
C VAL A 64 -13.69 -21.20 -2.01
N LEU A 65 -13.31 -19.98 -2.40
CA LEU A 65 -14.04 -19.17 -3.38
C LEU A 65 -13.73 -19.54 -4.83
N ALA A 66 -12.55 -20.09 -5.11
CA ALA A 66 -12.17 -20.48 -6.46
C ALA A 66 -12.99 -21.70 -6.94
N PRO A 67 -13.75 -21.59 -8.05
CA PRO A 67 -14.55 -22.71 -8.55
C PRO A 67 -13.72 -23.88 -9.08
N HIS A 68 -12.48 -23.63 -9.52
CA HIS A 68 -11.60 -24.61 -10.12
C HIS A 68 -10.16 -24.46 -9.61
N ASN A 69 -9.30 -25.42 -9.96
CA ASN A 69 -7.88 -25.32 -9.70
C ASN A 69 -7.28 -24.16 -10.53
N PRO A 70 -6.55 -23.20 -9.93
CA PRO A 70 -5.99 -22.05 -10.65
C PRO A 70 -4.77 -22.40 -11.52
N VAL A 71 -4.16 -23.57 -11.30
CA VAL A 71 -2.88 -23.98 -11.91
C VAL A 71 -3.08 -25.08 -12.94
N GLN A 72 -3.93 -26.06 -12.66
CA GLN A 72 -4.20 -27.19 -13.56
C GLN A 72 -5.20 -26.76 -14.64
N GLY A 73 -4.84 -26.98 -15.91
CA GLY A 73 -5.68 -26.66 -17.07
C GLY A 73 -6.06 -27.90 -17.89
N ASP A 74 -7.13 -27.79 -18.67
CA ASP A 74 -7.57 -28.82 -19.63
C ASP A 74 -7.49 -28.28 -21.07
N LEU A 75 -6.39 -28.61 -21.76
CA LEU A 75 -6.15 -28.22 -23.14
C LEU A 75 -7.09 -28.90 -24.14
N ARG A 76 -7.66 -30.07 -23.80
CA ARG A 76 -8.48 -30.85 -24.73
C ARG A 76 -9.90 -30.31 -24.79
N ASN A 77 -10.47 -30.00 -23.62
CA ASN A 77 -11.89 -29.66 -23.53
C ASN A 77 -12.15 -28.20 -23.13
N ALA A 78 -11.15 -27.51 -22.56
CA ALA A 78 -11.36 -26.20 -21.94
C ALA A 78 -10.42 -25.11 -22.47
N ARG A 79 -9.74 -25.29 -23.60
CA ARG A 79 -8.85 -24.27 -24.16
C ARG A 79 -9.63 -23.09 -24.76
N LEU A 80 -9.35 -21.87 -24.27
CA LEU A 80 -9.92 -20.62 -24.81
C LEU A 80 -11.46 -20.64 -24.93
N LEU A 81 -12.14 -21.12 -23.90
CA LEU A 81 -13.59 -21.07 -23.83
C LEU A 81 -14.06 -19.66 -23.47
N PRO A 82 -15.14 -19.15 -24.12
CA PRO A 82 -15.70 -17.85 -23.79
C PRO A 82 -16.34 -17.85 -22.40
N PRO A 83 -16.46 -16.66 -21.78
CA PRO A 83 -17.15 -16.50 -20.50
C PRO A 83 -18.55 -17.10 -20.52
N GLY A 84 -18.90 -17.81 -19.44
CA GLY A 84 -20.21 -18.46 -19.28
C GLY A 84 -20.32 -19.86 -19.91
N THR A 85 -19.24 -20.41 -20.45
CA THR A 85 -19.24 -21.77 -21.00
C THR A 85 -19.07 -22.81 -19.90
N GLY A 86 -20.07 -23.67 -19.71
CA GLY A 86 -20.02 -24.71 -18.66
C GLY A 86 -19.94 -24.09 -17.27
N SER A 87 -18.95 -24.49 -16.48
CA SER A 87 -18.67 -23.93 -15.15
C SER A 87 -17.72 -22.71 -15.17
N TYR A 88 -17.20 -22.31 -16.34
CA TYR A 88 -16.20 -21.24 -16.46
C TYR A 88 -16.83 -19.85 -16.60
N LEU A 89 -17.12 -19.19 -15.48
CA LEU A 89 -17.80 -17.88 -15.44
C LEU A 89 -17.08 -16.79 -16.25
N LEU A 90 -15.77 -16.67 -16.10
CA LEU A 90 -14.95 -15.67 -16.82
C LEU A 90 -14.20 -16.26 -18.01
N GLY A 91 -14.53 -17.50 -18.40
CA GLY A 91 -13.86 -18.23 -19.46
C GLY A 91 -12.52 -18.81 -19.02
N THR A 92 -11.79 -19.34 -19.98
CA THR A 92 -10.50 -20.01 -19.75
C THR A 92 -9.39 -19.39 -20.60
N ASP A 93 -8.15 -19.64 -20.17
CA ASP A 93 -6.95 -19.18 -20.88
C ASP A 93 -6.47 -20.16 -21.97
N ASP A 94 -5.33 -19.84 -22.59
CA ASP A 94 -4.70 -20.61 -23.67
C ASP A 94 -4.21 -21.99 -23.25
N GLN A 95 -4.11 -22.24 -21.95
CA GLN A 95 -3.76 -23.52 -21.32
C GLN A 95 -5.00 -24.23 -20.74
N GLY A 96 -6.20 -23.69 -20.97
CA GLY A 96 -7.45 -24.25 -20.47
C GLY A 96 -7.64 -24.14 -18.96
N ARG A 97 -7.02 -23.14 -18.32
CA ARG A 97 -7.20 -22.84 -16.89
C ARG A 97 -8.31 -21.83 -16.69
N ASP A 98 -9.08 -21.96 -15.62
CA ASP A 98 -10.17 -21.04 -15.27
C ASP A 98 -9.64 -19.64 -14.89
N ILE A 99 -10.08 -18.60 -15.61
CA ILE A 99 -9.61 -17.23 -15.37
C ILE A 99 -10.09 -16.71 -14.02
N LEU A 100 -11.33 -17.03 -13.61
CA LEU A 100 -11.87 -16.56 -12.33
C LEU A 100 -11.06 -17.09 -11.14
N SER A 101 -10.80 -18.40 -11.11
CA SER A 101 -9.96 -19.03 -10.08
C SER A 101 -8.55 -18.46 -10.04
N ARG A 102 -7.97 -18.16 -11.21
CA ARG A 102 -6.67 -17.48 -11.33
C ARG A 102 -6.73 -16.05 -10.79
N LEU A 103 -7.77 -15.27 -11.06
CA LEU A 103 -7.90 -13.93 -10.49
C LEU A 103 -8.00 -13.96 -8.97
N ILE A 104 -8.83 -14.86 -8.43
CA ILE A 104 -9.02 -15.06 -6.99
C ILE A 104 -7.69 -15.42 -6.32
N HIS A 105 -6.94 -16.39 -6.84
CA HIS A 105 -5.64 -16.74 -6.28
C HIS A 105 -4.57 -15.67 -6.51
N GLY A 106 -4.62 -14.97 -7.64
CA GLY A 106 -3.70 -13.87 -7.96
C GLY A 106 -3.83 -12.69 -6.99
N SER A 107 -5.00 -12.49 -6.40
CA SER A 107 -5.19 -11.48 -5.35
C SER A 107 -4.24 -11.65 -4.16
N ARG A 108 -3.89 -12.91 -3.79
CA ARG A 108 -2.89 -13.20 -2.73
C ARG A 108 -1.51 -12.68 -3.13
N LEU A 109 -1.10 -12.92 -4.38
CA LEU A 109 0.18 -12.46 -4.91
C LEU A 109 0.24 -10.94 -4.98
N THR A 110 -0.81 -10.29 -5.50
CA THR A 110 -0.91 -8.84 -5.57
C THR A 110 -0.83 -8.21 -4.17
N LEU A 111 -1.58 -8.73 -3.19
CA LEU A 111 -1.53 -8.26 -1.80
C LEU A 111 -0.15 -8.48 -1.17
N ALA A 112 0.47 -9.64 -1.38
CA ALA A 112 1.81 -9.92 -0.87
C ALA A 112 2.84 -8.91 -1.41
N VAL A 113 2.80 -8.61 -2.71
CA VAL A 113 3.70 -7.65 -3.33
C VAL A 113 3.54 -6.25 -2.72
N VAL A 114 2.31 -5.72 -2.65
CA VAL A 114 2.08 -4.36 -2.13
C VAL A 114 2.45 -4.24 -0.65
N VAL A 115 2.11 -5.23 0.16
CA VAL A 115 2.42 -5.24 1.59
C VAL A 115 3.93 -5.36 1.84
N LEU A 116 4.61 -6.28 1.17
CA LEU A 116 6.05 -6.47 1.36
C LEU A 116 6.85 -5.27 0.85
N VAL A 117 6.48 -4.70 -0.29
CA VAL A 117 7.10 -3.45 -0.76
C VAL A 117 6.89 -2.33 0.25
N ALA A 118 5.70 -2.17 0.82
CA ALA A 118 5.43 -1.16 1.84
C ALA A 118 6.32 -1.33 3.08
N ILE A 119 6.39 -2.56 3.61
CA ILE A 119 7.14 -2.89 4.84
C ILE A 119 8.65 -2.73 4.64
N ILE A 120 9.17 -2.86 3.41
CA ILE A 120 10.60 -2.66 3.13
C ILE A 120 10.90 -1.20 2.80
N ALA A 121 10.19 -0.62 1.82
CA ALA A 121 10.51 0.68 1.28
C ALA A 121 10.14 1.84 2.22
N ALA A 122 9.02 1.75 2.93
CA ALA A 122 8.56 2.84 3.78
C ALA A 122 9.47 3.05 5.01
N PRO A 123 9.87 2.01 5.77
CA PRO A 123 10.83 2.18 6.86
C PRO A 123 12.20 2.62 6.38
N LEU A 124 12.69 2.11 5.24
CA LEU A 124 13.95 2.54 4.65
C LEU A 124 13.91 4.04 4.31
N GLY A 125 12.86 4.48 3.63
CA GLY A 125 12.68 5.88 3.29
C GLY A 125 12.54 6.77 4.52
N LEU A 126 11.72 6.37 5.49
CA LEU A 126 11.54 7.10 6.75
C LEU A 126 12.87 7.25 7.51
N LEU A 127 13.65 6.17 7.60
CA LEU A 127 14.96 6.19 8.26
C LEU A 127 15.92 7.14 7.52
N VAL A 128 16.09 6.98 6.21
CA VAL A 128 17.00 7.82 5.42
C VAL A 128 16.60 9.29 5.50
N GLY A 129 15.31 9.60 5.33
CA GLY A 129 14.79 10.97 5.33
C GLY A 129 14.92 11.65 6.67
N THR A 130 14.51 10.99 7.77
CA THR A 130 14.59 11.58 9.11
C THR A 130 16.04 11.74 9.58
N VAL A 131 16.94 10.80 9.26
CA VAL A 131 18.37 10.93 9.55
C VAL A 131 18.99 12.09 8.77
N SER A 132 18.73 12.19 7.47
CA SER A 132 19.21 13.30 6.63
C SER A 132 18.72 14.66 7.14
N GLY A 133 17.40 14.80 7.38
CA GLY A 133 16.81 16.04 7.85
C GLY A 133 17.32 16.46 9.24
N TYR A 134 17.49 15.50 10.15
CA TYR A 134 17.93 15.79 11.52
C TYR A 134 19.44 16.05 11.63
N ALA A 135 20.28 15.32 10.90
CA ALA A 135 21.73 15.51 10.92
C ALA A 135 22.14 16.80 10.16
N GLY A 136 21.59 17.03 8.96
CA GLY A 136 21.99 18.15 8.11
C GLY A 136 23.43 18.01 7.59
N GLY A 137 23.95 19.11 7.04
CA GLY A 137 25.34 19.19 6.59
C GLY A 137 25.71 18.13 5.54
N TRP A 138 26.86 17.48 5.73
CA TRP A 138 27.36 16.49 4.78
C TRP A 138 26.53 15.19 4.75
N VAL A 139 25.99 14.75 5.89
CA VAL A 139 25.13 13.54 5.96
C VAL A 139 23.88 13.74 5.09
N ASP A 140 23.26 14.91 5.20
CA ASP A 140 22.14 15.28 4.36
C ASP A 140 22.53 15.29 2.87
N ALA A 141 23.63 15.96 2.53
CA ALA A 141 24.10 16.07 1.16
C ALA A 141 24.36 14.70 0.51
N VAL A 142 24.99 13.76 1.23
CA VAL A 142 25.29 12.41 0.71
C VAL A 142 24.01 11.59 0.55
N LEU A 143 23.17 11.51 1.59
CA LEU A 143 21.95 10.72 1.54
C LEU A 143 20.97 11.25 0.48
N MET A 144 20.85 12.57 0.34
CA MET A 144 20.03 13.17 -0.71
C MET A 144 20.64 12.98 -2.09
N ARG A 145 21.97 13.00 -2.23
CA ARG A 145 22.61 12.68 -3.52
C ARG A 145 22.32 11.25 -3.95
N ILE A 146 22.38 10.28 -3.04
CA ILE A 146 22.00 8.89 -3.32
C ILE A 146 20.52 8.83 -3.72
N THR A 147 19.64 9.49 -2.96
CA THR A 147 18.20 9.57 -3.23
C THR A 147 17.93 10.16 -4.63
N ASP A 148 18.67 11.20 -5.02
CA ASP A 148 18.58 11.87 -6.32
C ASP A 148 19.00 10.96 -7.47
N ILE A 149 20.03 10.13 -7.29
CA ILE A 149 20.46 9.15 -8.30
C ILE A 149 19.32 8.20 -8.64
N PHE A 150 18.65 7.63 -7.64
CA PHE A 150 17.53 6.71 -7.88
C PHE A 150 16.35 7.41 -8.58
N LEU A 151 16.08 8.66 -8.24
CA LEU A 151 14.95 9.42 -8.79
C LEU A 151 15.22 10.03 -10.16
N ALA A 152 16.48 10.06 -10.61
CA ALA A 152 16.83 10.44 -11.97
C ALA A 152 16.42 9.39 -13.01
N PHE A 153 16.31 8.12 -12.60
CA PHE A 153 15.89 7.03 -13.49
C PHE A 153 14.37 6.82 -13.44
N PRO A 154 13.73 6.49 -14.57
CA PRO A 154 12.35 6.01 -14.56
C PRO A 154 12.22 4.76 -13.68
N LYS A 155 11.27 4.78 -12.74
CA LYS A 155 11.08 3.72 -11.74
C LYS A 155 10.99 2.32 -12.36
N LEU A 156 10.19 2.18 -13.42
CA LEU A 156 10.01 0.90 -14.12
C LEU A 156 11.33 0.40 -14.76
N VAL A 157 12.10 1.30 -15.40
CA VAL A 157 13.38 0.96 -16.03
C VAL A 157 14.38 0.46 -14.99
N LEU A 158 14.45 1.15 -13.85
CA LEU A 158 15.36 0.76 -12.78
C LEU A 158 14.93 -0.58 -12.13
N ALA A 159 13.62 -0.78 -11.93
CA ALA A 159 13.10 -2.05 -11.43
C ALA A 159 13.41 -3.21 -12.40
N LEU A 160 13.25 -3.00 -13.71
CA LEU A 160 13.62 -3.97 -14.74
C LEU A 160 15.11 -4.32 -14.69
N ALA A 161 15.98 -3.32 -14.55
CA ALA A 161 17.43 -3.55 -14.45
C ALA A 161 17.80 -4.41 -13.22
N PHE A 162 17.19 -4.14 -12.06
CA PHE A 162 17.42 -4.94 -10.86
C PHE A 162 16.89 -6.36 -11.00
N VAL A 163 15.68 -6.57 -11.54
CA VAL A 163 15.16 -7.93 -11.74
C VAL A 163 15.97 -8.68 -12.79
N ALA A 164 16.43 -8.02 -13.86
CA ALA A 164 17.31 -8.64 -14.85
C ALA A 164 18.63 -9.12 -14.21
N ALA A 165 19.15 -8.40 -13.21
CA ALA A 165 20.35 -8.80 -12.47
C ALA A 165 20.09 -9.90 -11.42
N LEU A 166 18.94 -9.87 -10.73
CA LEU A 166 18.57 -10.83 -9.68
C LEU A 166 17.97 -12.13 -10.23
N GLY A 167 17.46 -12.09 -11.47
CA GLY A 167 16.71 -13.17 -12.10
C GLY A 167 15.19 -13.00 -11.93
N PRO A 168 14.39 -13.62 -12.82
CA PRO A 168 12.93 -13.52 -12.77
C PRO A 168 12.34 -14.22 -11.54
N GLY A 169 11.29 -13.65 -10.96
CA GLY A 169 10.60 -14.23 -9.81
C GLY A 169 9.85 -13.19 -8.97
N ILE A 170 8.86 -13.63 -8.20
CA ILE A 170 8.06 -12.72 -7.36
C ILE A 170 8.93 -12.04 -6.30
N GLU A 171 9.79 -12.81 -5.62
CA GLU A 171 10.65 -12.29 -4.56
C GLU A 171 11.62 -11.23 -5.09
N ASN A 172 12.28 -11.52 -6.21
CA ASN A 172 13.20 -10.59 -6.86
C ASN A 172 12.47 -9.33 -7.38
N ALA A 173 11.25 -9.48 -7.92
CA ALA A 173 10.42 -8.35 -8.31
C ALA A 173 10.05 -7.47 -7.10
N ILE A 174 9.69 -8.07 -5.96
CA ILE A 174 9.42 -7.34 -4.71
C ILE A 174 10.65 -6.55 -4.26
N LEU A 175 11.82 -7.20 -4.23
CA LEU A 175 13.07 -6.53 -3.83
C LEU A 175 13.42 -5.38 -4.77
N ALA A 176 13.32 -5.59 -6.09
CA ALA A 176 13.59 -4.56 -7.09
C ALA A 176 12.61 -3.37 -6.97
N ILE A 177 11.32 -3.62 -6.76
CA ILE A 177 10.33 -2.55 -6.58
C ILE A 177 10.60 -1.82 -5.26
N ALA A 178 10.89 -2.52 -4.17
CA ALA A 178 11.18 -1.89 -2.88
C ALA A 178 12.42 -0.99 -2.94
N LEU A 179 13.49 -1.47 -3.57
CA LEU A 179 14.75 -0.73 -3.73
C LEU A 179 14.61 0.53 -4.60
N THR A 180 13.58 0.58 -5.45
CA THR A 180 13.28 1.74 -6.30
C THR A 180 12.17 2.63 -5.76
N SER A 181 11.43 2.21 -4.72
CA SER A 181 10.25 2.93 -4.20
C SER A 181 10.52 3.74 -2.94
N TRP A 182 11.61 3.50 -2.21
CA TRP A 182 11.95 4.24 -0.99
C TRP A 182 12.30 5.75 -1.16
N PRO A 183 12.86 6.22 -2.30
CA PRO A 183 13.37 7.59 -2.39
C PRO A 183 12.33 8.72 -2.18
N PRO A 184 11.09 8.64 -2.72
CA PRO A 184 10.05 9.64 -2.44
C PRO A 184 9.69 9.72 -0.95
N TYR A 185 9.65 8.58 -0.25
CA TYR A 185 9.39 8.52 1.19
C TYR A 185 10.52 9.20 1.98
N ALA A 186 11.78 9.02 1.55
CA ALA A 186 12.92 9.72 2.15
C ALA A 186 12.85 11.24 1.97
N ARG A 187 12.52 11.74 0.77
CA ARG A 187 12.37 13.19 0.57
C ARG A 187 11.25 13.78 1.44
N MET A 188 10.12 13.10 1.52
CA MET A 188 8.98 13.53 2.33
C MET A 188 9.36 13.59 3.81
N ALA A 189 9.91 12.50 4.36
CA ALA A 189 10.33 12.44 5.76
C ALA A 189 11.42 13.48 6.08
N ARG A 190 12.34 13.74 5.14
CA ARG A 190 13.33 14.81 5.26
C ARG A 190 12.68 16.19 5.36
N ALA A 191 11.77 16.50 4.44
CA ALA A 191 11.12 17.80 4.39
C ALA A 191 10.39 18.13 5.70
N GLU A 192 9.66 17.15 6.25
CA GLU A 192 8.97 17.30 7.54
C GLU A 192 9.96 17.41 8.70
N THR A 193 11.02 16.60 8.68
CA THR A 193 12.06 16.65 9.71
C THR A 193 12.74 18.02 9.76
N LEU A 194 13.03 18.63 8.61
CA LEU A 194 13.60 19.97 8.54
C LEU A 194 12.67 21.01 9.17
N GLY A 195 11.36 20.89 8.97
CA GLY A 195 10.36 21.77 9.57
C GLY A 195 10.31 21.69 11.09
N VAL A 196 10.55 20.52 11.69
CA VAL A 196 10.45 20.32 13.15
C VAL A 196 11.79 20.35 13.88
N ARG A 197 12.92 20.18 13.18
CA ARG A 197 14.27 20.09 13.78
C ARG A 197 14.61 21.29 14.67
N HIS A 198 14.16 22.48 14.30
CA HIS A 198 14.43 23.74 14.98
C HIS A 198 13.26 24.21 15.88
N SER A 199 12.29 23.33 16.16
CA SER A 199 11.17 23.65 17.04
C SER A 199 11.56 23.65 18.52
N ASP A 200 10.85 24.47 19.32
CA ASP A 200 10.99 24.51 20.78
C ASP A 200 10.75 23.13 21.42
N TYR A 201 9.87 22.33 20.83
CA TYR A 201 9.64 20.95 21.25
C TYR A 201 10.92 20.10 21.20
N ILE A 202 11.66 20.14 20.09
CA ILE A 202 12.92 19.40 19.95
C ILE A 202 14.02 20.01 20.83
N ALA A 203 14.05 21.34 20.98
CA ALA A 203 14.98 22.01 21.89
C ALA A 203 14.77 21.57 23.35
N ALA A 204 13.52 21.51 23.82
CA ALA A 204 13.18 21.02 25.15
C ALA A 204 13.58 19.55 25.36
N VAL A 205 13.34 18.68 24.36
CA VAL A 205 13.76 17.27 24.41
C VAL A 205 15.29 17.13 24.51
N ARG A 206 16.05 17.99 23.82
CA ARG A 206 17.52 18.04 23.94
C ARG A 206 17.97 18.49 25.33
N LEU A 207 17.33 19.52 25.91
CA LEU A 207 17.63 20.00 27.26
C LEU A 207 17.37 18.93 28.33
N MET A 208 16.42 18.02 28.10
CA MET A 208 16.18 16.85 28.94
C MET A 208 17.22 15.72 28.75
N GLY A 209 18.30 15.94 27.98
CA GLY A 209 19.40 14.99 27.81
C GLY A 209 19.13 13.86 26.81
N ALA A 210 18.15 14.01 25.90
CA ALA A 210 17.91 13.02 24.87
C ALA A 210 19.03 13.00 23.82
N SER A 211 19.55 11.80 23.51
CA SER A 211 20.54 11.62 22.44
C SER A 211 19.93 11.88 21.05
N PRO A 212 20.72 12.27 20.04
CA PRO A 212 20.29 12.42 18.65
C PRO A 212 19.44 11.25 18.13
N PHE A 213 19.89 10.02 18.40
CA PHE A 213 19.19 8.80 17.99
C PHE A 213 17.82 8.66 18.67
N ARG A 214 17.73 8.97 19.97
CA ARG A 214 16.46 8.96 20.71
C ARG A 214 15.50 10.03 20.16
N ILE A 215 16.02 11.20 19.80
CA ILE A 215 15.23 12.28 19.20
C ILE A 215 14.64 11.82 17.87
N VAL A 216 15.45 11.27 16.97
CA VAL A 216 14.99 10.80 15.67
C VAL A 216 13.95 9.68 15.82
N LEU A 217 14.27 8.59 16.53
CA LEU A 217 13.39 7.42 16.60
C LEU A 217 12.10 7.67 17.40
N ARG A 218 12.18 8.40 18.50
CA ARG A 218 11.08 8.49 19.47
C ARG A 218 10.27 9.78 19.35
N HIS A 219 10.81 10.81 18.72
CA HIS A 219 10.14 12.10 18.61
C HIS A 219 9.89 12.51 17.15
N VAL A 220 10.86 12.36 16.25
CA VAL A 220 10.71 12.80 14.84
C VAL A 220 9.98 11.77 13.98
N MET A 221 10.46 10.51 13.94
CA MET A 221 9.86 9.46 13.10
C MET A 221 8.36 9.25 13.36
N PRO A 222 7.87 9.24 14.62
CA PRO A 222 6.43 9.12 14.87
C PRO A 222 5.60 10.29 14.33
N MET A 223 6.18 11.48 14.21
CA MET A 223 5.50 12.64 13.62
C MET A 223 5.32 12.49 12.11
N CYS A 224 6.31 11.91 11.43
CA CYS A 224 6.26 11.65 9.99
C CYS A 224 5.44 10.40 9.61
N LEU A 225 4.94 9.65 10.59
CA LEU A 225 4.26 8.39 10.31
C LEU A 225 2.90 8.62 9.64
N SER A 226 2.16 9.65 10.03
CA SER A 226 0.85 9.97 9.45
C SER A 226 0.94 10.27 7.95
N SER A 227 1.85 11.16 7.57
CA SER A 227 2.13 11.52 6.18
C SER A 227 2.73 10.36 5.39
N LEU A 228 3.60 9.56 6.03
CA LEU A 228 4.14 8.36 5.40
C LEU A 228 3.05 7.34 5.08
N ILE A 229 2.12 7.06 6.01
CA ILE A 229 1.04 6.10 5.76
C ILE A 229 0.20 6.57 4.57
N VAL A 230 -0.22 7.84 4.55
CA VAL A 230 -0.97 8.42 3.42
C VAL A 230 -0.20 8.26 2.12
N ARG A 231 1.09 8.63 2.11
CA ARG A 231 1.92 8.57 0.91
C ARG A 231 2.11 7.14 0.41
N VAL A 232 2.33 6.21 1.32
CA VAL A 232 2.47 4.78 1.01
C VAL A 232 1.17 4.25 0.41
N THR A 233 0.00 4.56 0.98
CA THR A 233 -1.29 4.13 0.44
C THR A 233 -1.53 4.63 -0.99
N LEU A 234 -1.23 5.91 -1.27
CA LEU A 234 -1.33 6.48 -2.62
C LEU A 234 -0.35 5.83 -3.61
N ASP A 235 0.85 5.47 -3.17
CA ASP A 235 1.86 4.85 -4.03
C ASP A 235 1.54 3.36 -4.33
N MET A 236 0.61 2.71 -3.60
CA MET A 236 0.25 1.30 -3.79
C MET A 236 -0.26 0.99 -5.20
N ALA A 237 -1.09 1.86 -5.78
CA ALA A 237 -1.58 1.69 -7.15
C ALA A 237 -0.41 1.65 -8.16
N GLY A 238 0.59 2.53 -7.97
CA GLY A 238 1.80 2.53 -8.78
C GLY A 238 2.67 1.30 -8.59
N ILE A 239 2.74 0.76 -7.36
CA ILE A 239 3.43 -0.50 -7.06
C ILE A 239 2.76 -1.68 -7.77
N ILE A 240 1.44 -1.78 -7.73
CA ILE A 240 0.66 -2.81 -8.44
C ILE A 240 0.93 -2.74 -9.94
N LEU A 241 0.85 -1.54 -10.51
CA LEU A 241 1.08 -1.35 -11.94
C LEU A 241 2.52 -1.70 -12.34
N THR A 242 3.50 -1.37 -11.50
CA THR A 242 4.90 -1.74 -11.73
C THR A 242 5.06 -3.26 -11.68
N ALA A 243 4.49 -3.92 -10.67
CA ALA A 243 4.55 -5.37 -10.53
C ALA A 243 3.90 -6.10 -11.71
N ALA A 244 2.71 -5.65 -12.12
CA ALA A 244 2.02 -6.17 -13.29
C ALA A 244 2.82 -5.91 -14.57
N GLY A 245 3.47 -4.75 -14.69
CA GLY A 245 4.37 -4.44 -15.81
C GLY A 245 5.58 -5.39 -15.89
N LEU A 246 6.21 -5.68 -14.75
CA LEU A 246 7.31 -6.67 -14.67
C LEU A 246 6.81 -8.08 -15.03
N GLY A 247 5.65 -8.49 -14.49
CA GLY A 247 4.99 -9.76 -14.81
C GLY A 247 4.65 -9.88 -16.30
N PHE A 248 4.14 -8.80 -16.89
CA PHE A 248 3.84 -8.72 -18.31
C PHE A 248 5.09 -8.86 -19.19
N LEU A 249 6.24 -8.36 -18.72
CA LEU A 249 7.53 -8.50 -19.38
C LEU A 249 8.23 -9.84 -19.09
N GLY A 250 7.58 -10.75 -18.35
CA GLY A 250 8.12 -12.09 -18.03
C GLY A 250 9.12 -12.11 -16.87
N LEU A 251 9.31 -10.98 -16.18
CA LEU A 251 10.26 -10.82 -15.08
C LEU A 251 9.61 -10.99 -13.69
N GLY A 252 8.29 -11.06 -13.63
CA GLY A 252 7.53 -11.30 -12.40
C GLY A 252 7.40 -12.78 -12.04
N ALA A 253 6.22 -13.16 -11.56
CA ALA A 253 5.91 -14.55 -11.23
C ALA A 253 6.07 -15.47 -12.43
N GLN A 254 6.69 -16.62 -12.20
CA GLN A 254 6.85 -17.61 -13.25
C GLN A 254 5.65 -18.58 -13.28
N PRO A 255 5.24 -19.07 -14.46
CA PRO A 255 4.23 -20.11 -14.57
C PRO A 255 4.56 -21.31 -13.66
N PRO A 256 3.56 -21.93 -13.01
CA PRO A 256 2.12 -21.80 -13.29
C PRO A 256 1.39 -20.73 -12.45
N LEU A 257 2.10 -19.93 -11.67
CA LEU A 257 1.51 -18.98 -10.72
C LEU A 257 0.51 -18.01 -11.39
N PRO A 258 -0.63 -17.71 -10.74
CA PRO A 258 -1.66 -16.85 -11.31
C PRO A 258 -1.39 -15.37 -11.04
N GLU A 259 -0.34 -14.82 -11.63
CA GLU A 259 -0.02 -13.40 -11.53
C GLU A 259 -0.72 -12.60 -12.63
N TRP A 260 -1.37 -11.49 -12.28
CA TRP A 260 -2.26 -10.75 -13.18
C TRP A 260 -1.55 -10.13 -14.38
N GLY A 261 -0.33 -9.59 -14.20
CA GLY A 261 0.49 -9.07 -15.31
C GLY A 261 0.87 -10.15 -16.33
N ALA A 262 1.29 -11.31 -15.85
CA ALA A 262 1.61 -12.47 -16.68
C ALA A 262 0.38 -13.01 -17.42
N MET A 263 -0.80 -12.98 -16.78
CA MET A 263 -2.07 -13.33 -17.43
C MET A 263 -2.41 -12.36 -18.58
N ILE A 264 -2.16 -11.07 -18.43
CA ILE A 264 -2.33 -10.09 -19.52
C ILE A 264 -1.35 -10.41 -20.66
N ALA A 265 -0.10 -10.74 -20.35
CA ALA A 265 0.90 -11.06 -21.36
C ALA A 265 0.56 -12.30 -22.19
N SER A 266 0.03 -13.36 -21.58
CA SER A 266 -0.42 -14.54 -22.31
C SER A 266 -1.67 -14.23 -23.15
N GLY A 267 -2.62 -13.48 -22.61
CA GLY A 267 -3.83 -13.06 -23.30
C GLY A 267 -3.60 -12.12 -24.49
N ARG A 268 -2.51 -11.34 -24.49
CA ARG A 268 -2.17 -10.38 -25.57
C ARG A 268 -2.20 -11.01 -26.96
N ARG A 269 -1.77 -12.27 -27.09
CA ARG A 269 -1.71 -12.98 -28.39
C ARG A 269 -3.08 -13.29 -28.97
N PHE A 270 -4.12 -13.28 -28.14
CA PHE A 270 -5.48 -13.68 -28.51
C PHE A 270 -6.46 -12.52 -28.36
N ILE A 271 -6.00 -11.28 -28.18
CA ILE A 271 -6.85 -10.17 -27.76
C ILE A 271 -7.96 -9.81 -28.76
N LEU A 272 -7.74 -10.07 -30.05
CA LEU A 272 -8.74 -9.77 -31.09
C LEU A 272 -9.90 -10.77 -31.08
N ASP A 273 -9.61 -12.04 -30.81
CA ASP A 273 -10.61 -13.12 -30.88
C ASP A 273 -11.14 -13.52 -29.49
N GLN A 274 -10.27 -13.52 -28.48
CA GLN A 274 -10.48 -14.03 -27.13
C GLN A 274 -10.11 -12.96 -26.09
N TRP A 275 -10.69 -11.77 -26.25
CA TRP A 275 -10.35 -10.55 -25.50
C TRP A 275 -10.39 -10.71 -23.97
N TRP A 276 -11.27 -11.55 -23.43
CA TRP A 276 -11.45 -11.74 -21.99
C TRP A 276 -10.18 -12.22 -21.28
N VAL A 277 -9.32 -12.98 -21.97
CA VAL A 277 -8.08 -13.53 -21.38
C VAL A 277 -7.16 -12.41 -20.88
N ALA A 278 -7.03 -11.32 -21.65
CA ALA A 278 -6.23 -10.16 -21.25
C ALA A 278 -7.05 -9.13 -20.46
N THR A 279 -8.33 -8.92 -20.82
CA THR A 279 -9.13 -7.84 -20.25
C THR A 279 -9.53 -8.11 -18.79
N MET A 280 -9.86 -9.35 -18.42
CA MET A 280 -10.29 -9.68 -17.05
C MET A 280 -9.23 -9.38 -15.98
N PRO A 281 -7.96 -9.80 -16.11
CA PRO A 281 -6.90 -9.38 -15.18
C PRO A 281 -6.62 -7.87 -15.24
N GLY A 282 -6.78 -7.23 -16.41
CA GLY A 282 -6.68 -5.77 -16.52
C GLY A 282 -7.74 -5.03 -15.69
N ILE A 283 -8.99 -5.50 -15.72
CA ILE A 283 -10.09 -4.97 -14.90
C ILE A 283 -9.80 -5.17 -13.41
N ALA A 284 -9.28 -6.34 -13.01
CA ALA A 284 -8.90 -6.59 -11.62
C ALA A 284 -7.83 -5.61 -11.13
N ILE A 285 -6.77 -5.39 -11.92
CA ILE A 285 -5.73 -4.39 -11.63
C ILE A 285 -6.35 -2.99 -11.50
N LEU A 286 -7.22 -2.60 -12.43
CA LEU A 286 -7.88 -1.30 -12.43
C LEU A 286 -8.71 -1.08 -11.15
N ILE A 287 -9.59 -2.03 -10.81
CA ILE A 287 -10.48 -1.95 -9.64
C ILE A 287 -9.67 -1.84 -8.35
N VAL A 288 -8.65 -2.69 -8.19
CA VAL A 288 -7.82 -2.69 -6.98
C VAL A 288 -6.98 -1.41 -6.89
N SER A 289 -6.40 -0.96 -8.00
CA SER A 289 -5.63 0.29 -8.04
C SER A 289 -6.50 1.49 -7.70
N LEU A 290 -7.74 1.53 -8.22
CA LEU A 290 -8.72 2.53 -7.84
C LEU A 290 -9.05 2.45 -6.35
N GLY A 291 -9.26 1.24 -5.81
CA GLY A 291 -9.52 1.03 -4.39
C GLY A 291 -8.44 1.62 -3.49
N PHE A 292 -7.16 1.38 -3.81
CA PHE A 292 -6.03 1.95 -3.06
C PHE A 292 -5.93 3.47 -3.20
N ASN A 293 -6.15 4.02 -4.39
CA ASN A 293 -6.15 5.48 -4.59
C ASN A 293 -7.26 6.15 -3.77
N LEU A 294 -8.50 5.67 -3.88
CA LEU A 294 -9.64 6.21 -3.13
C LEU A 294 -9.45 6.10 -1.62
N LEU A 295 -8.91 4.97 -1.15
CA LEU A 295 -8.55 4.77 0.26
C LEU A 295 -7.47 5.76 0.72
N GLY A 296 -6.44 5.98 -0.11
CA GLY A 296 -5.34 6.90 0.17
C GLY A 296 -5.78 8.36 0.24
N ASP A 297 -6.64 8.79 -0.69
CA ASP A 297 -7.22 10.13 -0.69
C ASP A 297 -8.09 10.34 0.57
N GLY A 298 -8.95 9.38 0.89
CA GLY A 298 -9.75 9.45 2.12
C GLY A 298 -8.91 9.49 3.40
N LEU A 299 -7.81 8.74 3.43
CA LEU A 299 -6.90 8.75 4.57
C LEU A 299 -6.13 10.08 4.67
N ARG A 300 -5.77 10.68 3.53
CA ARG A 300 -5.17 12.00 3.46
C ARG A 300 -6.09 13.06 4.07
N ASP A 301 -7.35 13.10 3.64
CA ASP A 301 -8.34 14.07 4.12
C ASP A 301 -8.56 13.90 5.63
N ALA A 302 -8.72 12.66 6.09
CA ALA A 302 -8.97 12.36 7.50
C ALA A 302 -7.78 12.70 8.42
N LEU A 303 -6.55 12.66 7.91
CA LEU A 303 -5.32 12.93 8.65
C LEU A 303 -4.80 14.37 8.45
N ASP A 304 -5.39 15.17 7.56
CA ASP A 304 -4.99 16.57 7.36
C ASP A 304 -5.36 17.41 8.61
N PRO A 305 -4.37 18.01 9.32
CA PRO A 305 -4.62 18.82 10.50
C PRO A 305 -5.37 20.13 10.20
N ARG A 306 -5.34 20.62 8.94
CA ARG A 306 -5.88 21.95 8.58
C ARG A 306 -7.40 21.99 8.53
N GLU A 307 -8.06 20.85 8.30
CA GLU A 307 -9.53 20.75 8.34
C GLU A 307 -10.09 20.70 9.77
N ALA A 308 -9.22 20.62 10.80
CA ALA A 308 -9.65 20.64 12.20
C ALA A 308 -9.94 22.05 12.75
N GLY A 309 -9.62 23.10 11.99
CA GLY A 309 -9.73 24.51 12.41
C GLY A 309 -10.84 25.30 11.71
N GLN A 310 -11.71 24.64 10.94
CA GLN A 310 -12.93 25.23 10.35
C GLN A 310 -14.16 24.54 10.93
#